data_AF-A0A7S2S3M6-F1
#
_entry.id   AF-A0A7S2S3M6-F1
#
_cell.length_a   1.000
_cell.length_b   1.000
_cell.length_c   1.000
_cell.angle_alpha   90.00
_cell.angle_beta   90.00
_cell.angle_gamma   90.00
#
_symmetry.space_group_name_H-M   'P 1'
#
loop_
_entity.id
_entity.type
_entity.pdbx_description
1 polymer ?
#
loop_
_entity_poly.entity_id
_entity_poly.type
_entity_poly.pdbx_seq_one_letter_code
_entity_poly.pdbx_strand_id
1 'polypeptide(L)'
;FKARGGAEKKLYEAKIDFFKEVDPKESKYTVLPRNVPFVIKKKEEGHFWPRLIKDKVKVHWIRTDFNKWKDEDDSDYEDDTGDMDLEAMMNNMGGMGMDGG
;
A
#
# COMPACT_ATOMS: atom_id res chain seq x y z
N PHE A 1 -7.94 7.63 12.89
CA PHE A 1 -6.54 8.08 13.10
C PHE A 1 -6.52 9.50 13.65
N LYS A 2 -5.63 9.81 14.60
CA LYS A 2 -5.44 11.14 15.17
C LYS A 2 -3.96 11.49 15.18
N ALA A 3 -3.58 12.68 14.71
CA ALA A 3 -2.19 13.14 14.70
C ALA A 3 -2.10 14.67 14.85
N ARG A 4 -0.92 15.16 15.27
CA ARG A 4 -0.60 16.60 15.24
C ARG A 4 0.31 16.89 14.07
N GLY A 5 0.00 17.92 13.30
CA GLY A 5 0.73 18.26 12.07
C GLY A 5 0.79 19.76 11.80
N GLY A 6 1.70 20.14 10.89
CA GLY A 6 1.93 21.53 10.49
C GLY A 6 2.76 22.34 11.49
N ALA A 7 3.21 23.53 11.07
CA ALA A 7 4.02 24.43 11.89
C ALA A 7 3.32 24.82 13.21
N GLU A 8 1.99 24.93 13.17
CA GLU A 8 1.14 25.30 14.31
C GLU A 8 0.78 24.10 15.21
N LYS A 9 1.27 22.89 14.92
CA LYS A 9 0.98 21.65 15.66
C LYS A 9 -0.52 21.38 15.87
N LYS A 10 -1.35 21.71 14.86
CA LYS A 10 -2.79 21.52 14.88
C LYS A 10 -3.14 20.03 14.98
N LEU A 11 -4.24 19.73 15.67
CA LEU A 11 -4.76 18.38 15.81
C LEU A 11 -5.62 18.03 14.59
N TYR A 12 -5.31 16.90 13.96
CA TYR A 12 -6.05 16.34 12.84
C TYR A 12 -6.63 14.99 13.23
N GLU A 13 -7.87 14.76 12.83
CA GLU A 13 -8.56 13.49 12.99
C GLU A 13 -9.16 13.06 11.66
N ALA A 14 -8.92 11.82 11.28
CA ALA A 14 -9.52 11.18 10.13
C ALA A 14 -10.25 9.91 10.59
N LYS A 15 -11.56 9.86 10.35
CA LYS A 15 -12.41 8.69 10.57
C LYS A 15 -12.97 8.26 9.23
N ILE A 16 -12.73 7.00 8.88
CA ILE A 16 -13.14 6.40 7.61
C ILE A 16 -13.80 5.07 7.94
N ASP A 17 -15.04 4.90 7.48
CA ASP A 17 -15.73 3.61 7.50
C ASP A 17 -15.52 2.94 6.14
N PHE A 18 -14.68 1.90 6.13
CA PHE A 18 -14.28 1.19 4.90
C PHE A 18 -15.44 0.48 4.22
N PHE A 19 -15.32 0.28 2.90
CA PHE A 19 -16.35 -0.38 2.08
C PHE A 19 -16.68 -1.80 2.55
N LYS A 20 -15.65 -2.58 2.92
CA LYS A 20 -15.77 -3.90 3.55
C LYS A 20 -14.80 -4.00 4.74
N GLU A 21 -14.82 -5.16 5.41
CA GLU A 21 -13.90 -5.48 6.50
C GLU A 21 -12.44 -5.46 6.04
N VAL A 22 -11.57 -5.00 6.95
CA VAL A 22 -10.12 -4.95 6.80
C VAL A 22 -9.49 -5.76 7.91
N ASP A 23 -8.26 -6.25 7.70
CA ASP A 23 -7.49 -6.89 8.76
C ASP A 23 -6.63 -5.82 9.48
N PRO A 24 -7.00 -5.43 10.72
CA PRO A 24 -6.21 -4.45 11.47
C PRO A 24 -4.84 -4.97 11.91
N LYS A 25 -4.61 -6.29 11.93
CA LYS A 25 -3.32 -6.88 12.34
C LYS A 25 -2.26 -6.76 11.26
N GLU A 26 -2.66 -6.97 10.02
CA GLU A 26 -1.77 -6.85 8.85
C GLU A 26 -1.73 -5.43 8.27
N SER A 27 -2.65 -4.57 8.70
CA SER A 27 -2.64 -3.16 8.33
C SER A 27 -1.57 -2.38 9.10
N LYS A 28 -0.78 -1.58 8.37
CA LYS A 28 0.33 -0.79 8.92
C LYS A 28 0.26 0.66 8.44
N TYR A 29 0.83 1.57 9.22
CA TYR A 29 1.01 2.95 8.81
C TYR A 29 2.39 3.45 9.23
N THR A 30 2.92 4.38 8.45
CA THR A 30 4.24 4.97 8.73
C THR A 30 4.08 6.47 8.82
N VAL A 31 4.62 7.08 9.86
CA VAL A 31 4.60 8.54 10.03
C VAL A 31 5.87 9.10 9.40
N LEU A 32 5.74 9.78 8.26
CA LEU A 32 6.83 10.49 7.60
C LEU A 32 6.73 12.00 7.89
N PRO A 33 7.80 12.78 7.69
CA PRO A 33 7.76 14.23 7.93
C PRO A 33 6.71 14.98 7.09
N ARG A 34 6.39 14.47 5.89
CA ARG A 34 5.49 15.13 4.94
C ARG A 34 4.08 14.53 4.87
N ASN A 35 3.95 13.23 5.11
CA ASN A 35 2.68 12.51 4.99
C ASN A 35 2.67 11.28 5.90
N VAL A 36 1.51 10.64 6.01
CA VAL A 36 1.34 9.39 6.76
C VAL A 36 0.73 8.36 5.82
N PRO A 37 1.53 7.56 5.10
CA PRO A 37 1.00 6.46 4.30
C PRO A 37 0.36 5.38 5.18
N PHE A 38 -0.77 4.85 4.72
CA PHE A 38 -1.46 3.71 5.30
C PHE A 38 -1.47 2.58 4.29
N VAL A 39 -1.06 1.39 4.72
CA VAL A 39 -1.22 0.14 3.98
C VAL A 39 -2.28 -0.66 4.71
N ILE A 40 -3.46 -0.77 4.10
CA ILE A 40 -4.62 -1.42 4.68
C ILE A 40 -4.83 -2.75 3.98
N LYS A 41 -4.68 -3.86 4.73
CA LYS A 41 -4.95 -5.20 4.21
C LYS A 41 -6.45 -5.46 4.23
N LYS A 42 -7.02 -5.79 3.07
CA LYS A 42 -8.43 -6.21 2.96
C LYS A 42 -8.56 -7.62 3.53
N LYS A 43 -9.64 -7.88 4.27
CA LYS A 43 -9.87 -9.20 4.88
C LYS A 43 -10.29 -10.27 3.88
N GLU A 44 -11.07 -9.87 2.88
CA GLU A 44 -11.43 -10.72 1.74
C GLU A 44 -10.55 -10.37 0.55
N GLU A 45 -9.83 -11.36 0.03
CA GLU A 45 -9.12 -11.28 -1.25
C GLU A 45 -10.10 -11.56 -2.40
N GLY A 46 -9.86 -10.97 -3.58
CA GLY A 46 -10.75 -11.06 -4.74
C GLY A 46 -11.20 -9.69 -5.23
N HIS A 47 -12.52 -9.54 -5.44
CA HIS A 47 -13.09 -8.39 -6.16
C HIS A 47 -12.56 -7.03 -5.68
N PHE A 48 -12.16 -6.21 -6.66
CA PHE A 48 -11.73 -4.84 -6.42
C PHE A 48 -12.85 -4.03 -5.75
N TRP A 49 -12.44 -3.14 -4.84
CA TRP A 49 -13.39 -2.27 -4.18
C TRP A 49 -13.70 -1.10 -5.12
N PRO A 50 -14.96 -0.89 -5.54
CA PRO A 50 -15.31 0.23 -6.42
C PRO A 50 -15.17 1.59 -5.73
N ARG A 51 -15.05 1.61 -4.40
CA ARG A 51 -14.83 2.80 -3.56
C ARG A 51 -14.15 2.41 -2.25
N LEU A 52 -13.45 3.36 -1.63
CA LEU A 52 -12.76 3.14 -0.35
C LEU A 52 -13.74 3.05 0.83
N ILE A 53 -14.81 3.83 0.80
CA ILE A 53 -15.74 4.03 1.92
C ILE A 53 -17.07 3.30 1.72
N LYS A 54 -17.71 2.92 2.83
CA LYS A 54 -19.03 2.25 2.81
C LYS A 54 -20.10 3.11 2.14
N ASP A 55 -20.16 4.38 2.54
CA ASP A 55 -21.18 5.31 2.11
C ASP A 55 -20.93 5.83 0.69
N LYS A 56 -21.99 6.20 -0.01
CA LYS A 56 -21.90 6.85 -1.34
C LYS A 56 -21.65 8.36 -1.24
N VAL A 57 -21.43 8.88 -0.04
CA VAL A 57 -21.26 10.32 0.20
C VAL A 57 -19.88 10.76 -0.28
N LYS A 58 -19.84 11.83 -1.08
CA LYS A 58 -18.57 12.41 -1.53
C LYS A 58 -17.88 13.13 -0.37
N VAL A 59 -16.76 12.56 0.08
CA VAL A 59 -15.92 13.17 1.10
C VAL A 59 -14.89 14.07 0.42
N HIS A 60 -15.00 15.39 0.64
CA HIS A 60 -14.21 16.41 -0.09
C HIS A 60 -12.68 16.29 0.07
N TRP A 61 -12.22 15.64 1.14
CA TRP A 61 -10.81 15.44 1.46
C TRP A 61 -10.26 14.07 1.02
N ILE A 62 -11.09 13.19 0.44
CA ILE A 62 -10.66 11.90 -0.13
C ILE A 62 -10.50 12.03 -1.64
N ARG A 63 -9.37 11.58 -2.17
CA ARG A 63 -9.07 11.53 -3.61
C ARG A 63 -8.34 10.23 -3.93
N THR A 64 -8.46 9.74 -5.17
CA THR A 64 -7.71 8.60 -5.66
C THR A 64 -6.26 8.98 -5.92
N ASP A 65 -5.33 8.16 -5.45
CA ASP A 65 -3.91 8.26 -5.81
C ASP A 65 -3.64 7.40 -7.04
N PHE A 66 -3.64 8.02 -8.22
CA PHE A 66 -3.43 7.33 -9.49
C PHE A 66 -2.00 6.79 -9.66
N ASN A 67 -1.02 7.26 -8.88
CA ASN A 67 0.35 6.72 -8.94
C ASN A 67 0.46 5.31 -8.33
N LYS A 68 -0.50 4.93 -7.47
CA LYS A 68 -0.56 3.62 -6.80
C LYS A 68 -1.78 2.80 -7.23
N TRP A 69 -2.54 3.31 -8.19
CA TRP A 69 -3.71 2.62 -8.70
C TRP A 69 -3.26 1.63 -9.78
N LYS A 70 -3.61 0.36 -9.60
CA LYS A 70 -3.47 -0.69 -10.60
C LYS A 70 -4.87 -1.10 -11.04
N ASP A 71 -5.06 -1.34 -12.34
CA ASP A 71 -6.31 -1.86 -12.86
C ASP A 71 -6.34 -3.41 -12.82
N GLU A 72 -7.44 -3.99 -13.30
CA GLU A 72 -7.66 -5.44 -13.30
C GLU A 72 -6.83 -6.18 -14.38
N ASP A 73 -6.21 -5.47 -15.32
CA ASP A 73 -5.44 -6.04 -16.44
C ASP A 73 -3.92 -5.93 -16.21
N ASP A 74 -3.48 -4.94 -15.43
CA ASP A 74 -2.12 -4.80 -14.89
C ASP A 74 -1.78 -5.82 -13.79
N SER A 75 -2.69 -6.76 -13.49
CA SER A 75 -2.46 -7.86 -12.56
C SER A 75 -1.72 -9.05 -13.19
N ASP A 76 -0.73 -8.78 -14.05
CA ASP A 76 0.36 -9.74 -14.15
C ASP A 76 1.12 -9.63 -12.82
N TYR A 77 1.16 -10.74 -12.08
CA TYR A 77 1.59 -10.81 -10.69
C TYR A 77 3.09 -10.52 -10.57
N GLU A 78 3.49 -9.25 -10.63
CA GLU A 78 4.64 -8.80 -9.88
C GLU A 78 4.14 -8.44 -8.48
N ASP A 79 4.10 -9.48 -7.65
CA ASP A 79 4.25 -9.34 -6.22
C ASP A 79 5.36 -8.31 -5.96
N ASP A 80 5.06 -7.33 -5.12
CA ASP A 80 5.96 -6.25 -4.70
C ASP A 80 7.07 -6.81 -3.79
N THR A 81 7.74 -7.88 -4.22
CA THR A 81 9.00 -8.44 -3.72
C THR A 81 10.22 -7.86 -4.46
N GLY A 82 9.99 -6.89 -5.35
CA GLY A 82 10.98 -6.28 -6.25
C GLY A 82 12.12 -5.47 -5.62
N ASP A 83 12.35 -5.56 -4.31
CA ASP A 83 13.55 -4.97 -3.68
C ASP A 83 14.23 -5.88 -2.63
N MET A 84 13.67 -7.06 -2.31
CA MET A 84 14.25 -7.94 -1.28
C MET A 84 14.71 -9.32 -1.79
N ASP A 85 14.35 -9.73 -3.01
CA ASP A 85 14.71 -11.05 -3.55
C ASP A 85 15.57 -11.03 -4.82
N LEU A 86 15.78 -9.87 -5.45
CA LEU A 86 16.66 -9.77 -6.62
C LEU A 86 18.13 -10.02 -6.23
N GLU A 87 18.54 -9.54 -5.06
CA GLU A 87 19.90 -9.68 -4.54
C GLU A 87 20.20 -11.14 -4.13
N ALA A 88 19.21 -11.84 -3.57
CA ALA A 88 19.31 -13.27 -3.22
C ALA A 88 19.35 -14.16 -4.47
N MET A 89 18.57 -13.83 -5.50
CA MET A 89 18.55 -14.57 -6.76
C MET A 89 19.83 -14.35 -7.58
N MET A 90 20.39 -13.14 -7.60
CA MET A 90 21.70 -12.85 -8.22
C MET A 90 22.85 -13.58 -7.52
N ASN A 91 22.80 -13.71 -6.19
CA ASN A 91 23.83 -14.45 -5.44
C ASN A 91 23.80 -15.95 -5.73
N ASN A 92 22.65 -16.52 -6.05
CA ASN A 92 22.52 -17.95 -6.39
C ASN A 92 22.80 -18.25 -7.88
N MET A 93 22.73 -17.26 -8.76
CA MET A 93 23.01 -17.42 -10.20
C MET A 93 24.44 -17.06 -10.61
N GLY A 94 25.26 -16.52 -9.69
CA GLY A 94 26.68 -16.24 -9.91
C GLY A 94 27.64 -17.43 -9.67
N GLY A 95 27.11 -18.61 -9.35
CA GLY A 95 27.90 -19.80 -8.97
C GLY A 95 28.07 -20.88 -10.05
N MET A 96 27.49 -20.71 -11.25
CA MET A 96 27.59 -21.70 -12.33
C MET A 96 28.01 -21.04 -13.66
N GLY A 97 29.31 -21.01 -13.92
CA GLY A 97 29.80 -20.84 -15.29
C GLY A 97 31.08 -20.04 -15.42
N MET A 98 32.22 -20.61 -15.01
CA MET A 98 33.53 -20.32 -15.61
C MET A 98 34.54 -21.42 -15.20
N ASP A 99 34.45 -22.58 -15.86
CA ASP A 99 35.58 -23.52 -15.99
C ASP A 99 35.70 -23.85 -17.48
N GLY A 100 36.71 -23.24 -18.11
CA GLY A 100 36.87 -23.23 -19.56
C GLY A 100 38.05 -22.36 -19.98
N GLY A 101 39.25 -22.74 -19.53
CA GLY A 101 40.54 -22.15 -19.89
C GLY A 101 41.70 -22.97 -19.35
#